data_AF-G9MZA3-F1
#
_entry.id   AF-G9MZA3-F1
#
_cell.length_a   1.000
_cell.length_b   1.000
_cell.length_c   1.000
_cell.angle_alpha   90.00
_cell.angle_beta   90.00
_cell.angle_gamma   90.00
#
_symmetry.space_group_name_H-M   'P 1'
#
loop_
_entity.id
_entity.type
_entity.pdbx_description
1 polymer ?
#
loop_
_entity_poly.entity_id
_entity_poly.type
_entity_poly.pdbx_seq_one_letter_code
_entity_poly.pdbx_strand_id
1 'polypeptide(L)'
;MFGNLQHATLRYIAFANHLMILTSSAIVTGLVSWFLHKYDYRGVNIVYQEVIATITLGFWLVGAVLPLIGRYRGYLAPMNLVFSYLWLTSFIFSSQDWSSGKCGFGKPGEGHCSRKKAIDAFNFIAL
;
A
#
# COMPACT_ATOMS: atom_id res chain seq x y z
N MET A 1 21.38 -23.89 -20.45
CA MET A 1 20.00 -23.47 -20.77
C MET A 1 19.16 -23.09 -19.55
N PHE A 2 19.49 -23.55 -18.33
CA PHE A 2 18.75 -23.25 -17.09
C PHE A 2 18.88 -21.79 -16.55
N GLY A 3 19.94 -21.05 -16.90
CA GLY A 3 20.14 -19.69 -16.40
C GLY A 3 19.15 -18.65 -16.94
N ASN A 4 18.70 -18.77 -18.19
CA ASN A 4 17.77 -17.80 -18.79
C ASN A 4 16.34 -17.89 -18.21
N LEU A 5 15.90 -19.11 -17.85
CA LEU A 5 14.62 -19.32 -17.16
C LEU A 5 14.65 -18.68 -15.77
N GLN A 6 15.74 -18.83 -15.02
CA GLN A 6 15.87 -18.27 -13.68
C GLN A 6 15.78 -16.72 -13.69
N HIS A 7 16.42 -16.07 -14.67
CA HIS A 7 16.32 -14.61 -14.84
C HIS A 7 14.92 -14.15 -15.28
N ALA A 8 14.24 -14.91 -16.14
CA ALA A 8 12.88 -14.60 -16.59
C ALA A 8 11.86 -14.77 -15.45
N THR A 9 11.96 -15.86 -14.68
CA THR A 9 11.09 -16.12 -13.52
C THR A 9 11.30 -15.08 -12.43
N LEU A 10 12.54 -14.67 -12.14
CA LEU A 10 12.82 -13.60 -11.18
C LEU A 10 12.24 -12.25 -11.62
N ARG A 11 12.29 -11.93 -12.92
CA ARG A 11 11.66 -10.72 -13.47
C ARG A 11 10.14 -10.76 -13.40
N TYR A 12 9.54 -11.92 -13.67
CA TYR A 12 8.09 -12.12 -13.55
C TYR A 12 7.61 -12.04 -12.10
N ILE A 13 8.33 -12.65 -11.16
CA ILE A 13 8.00 -12.57 -9.73
C ILE A 13 8.18 -11.13 -9.22
N ALA A 14 9.26 -10.45 -9.63
CA ALA A 14 9.44 -9.03 -9.31
C ALA A 14 8.27 -8.20 -9.86
N PHE A 15 7.93 -8.36 -11.15
CA PHE A 15 6.81 -7.66 -11.77
C PHE A 15 5.46 -7.96 -11.07
N ALA A 16 5.20 -9.22 -10.71
CA ALA A 16 3.99 -9.59 -9.97
C ALA A 16 3.94 -8.92 -8.60
N ASN A 17 5.04 -8.89 -7.85
CA ASN A 17 5.13 -8.19 -6.57
C ASN A 17 4.87 -6.68 -6.73
N HIS A 18 5.46 -6.10 -7.78
CA HIS A 18 5.30 -4.70 -8.15
C HIS A 18 3.82 -4.37 -8.46
N LEU A 19 3.11 -5.27 -9.15
CA LEU A 19 1.68 -5.15 -9.42
C LEU A 19 0.80 -5.34 -8.17
N MET A 20 1.17 -6.23 -7.25
CA MET A 20 0.44 -6.42 -5.99
C MET A 20 0.51 -5.17 -5.12
N ILE A 21 1.67 -4.52 -5.05
CA ILE A 21 1.83 -3.25 -4.32
C ILE A 21 1.05 -2.11 -5.02
N LEU A 22 1.08 -2.06 -6.36
CA LEU A 22 0.31 -1.07 -7.13
C LEU A 22 -1.20 -1.20 -6.90
N THR A 23 -1.72 -2.42 -6.98
CA THR A 23 -3.16 -2.68 -6.77
C THR A 23 -3.58 -2.41 -5.33
N SER A 24 -2.76 -2.80 -4.35
CA SER A 24 -3.02 -2.52 -2.94
C SER A 24 -3.04 -1.02 -2.63
N SER A 25 -2.04 -0.28 -3.11
CA SER A 25 -1.98 1.19 -2.93
C SER A 25 -3.17 1.89 -3.59
N ALA A 26 -3.60 1.48 -4.78
CA ALA A 26 -4.78 2.03 -5.44
C ALA A 26 -6.07 1.81 -4.64
N ILE A 27 -6.25 0.62 -4.08
CA ILE A 27 -7.41 0.29 -3.25
C ILE A 27 -7.42 1.14 -1.97
N VAL A 28 -6.28 1.26 -1.29
CA VAL A 28 -6.15 2.05 -0.05
C VAL A 28 -6.39 3.53 -0.33
N THR A 29 -5.78 4.11 -1.38
CA THR A 29 -6.04 5.50 -1.79
C THR A 29 -7.53 5.73 -2.09
N GLY A 30 -8.18 4.82 -2.83
CA GLY A 30 -9.61 4.93 -3.13
C GLY A 30 -10.50 4.87 -1.90
N LEU A 31 -10.22 3.95 -0.96
CA LEU A 31 -10.96 3.83 0.29
C LEU A 31 -10.76 5.06 1.20
N VAL A 32 -9.52 5.52 1.36
CA VAL A 32 -9.20 6.67 2.22
C VAL A 32 -9.76 7.96 1.64
N SER A 33 -9.65 8.18 0.33
CA SER A 33 -10.21 9.37 -0.34
C SER A 33 -11.75 9.39 -0.26
N TRP A 34 -12.40 8.22 -0.34
CA TRP A 34 -13.84 8.11 -0.08
C TRP A 34 -14.19 8.52 1.36
N PHE A 35 -13.38 8.12 2.35
CA PHE A 35 -13.58 8.52 3.74
C PHE A 35 -13.37 10.02 3.94
N LEU A 36 -12.38 10.66 3.32
CA LEU A 36 -12.18 12.11 3.38
C LEU A 36 -13.31 12.89 2.73
N HIS A 37 -13.85 12.40 1.62
CA HIS A 37 -14.97 13.06 0.94
C HIS A 37 -16.28 12.92 1.76
N LYS A 38 -16.47 11.80 2.47
CA LYS A 38 -17.69 11.52 3.21
C LYS A 38 -17.70 12.11 4.63
N TYR A 39 -16.53 12.25 5.26
CA TYR A 39 -16.38 12.71 6.62
C TYR A 39 -15.36 13.84 6.68
N ASP A 40 -15.72 14.97 7.31
CA ASP A 40 -14.84 16.13 7.47
C ASP A 40 -13.72 15.92 8.52
N TYR A 41 -13.57 14.69 9.01
CA TYR A 41 -12.60 14.33 10.03
C TYR A 41 -11.20 14.11 9.43
N ARG A 42 -10.35 15.12 9.56
CA ARG A 42 -8.95 15.10 9.12
C ARG A 42 -8.02 14.66 10.26
N GLY A 43 -8.09 13.38 10.63
CA GLY A 43 -7.19 12.79 11.62
C GLY A 43 -5.78 12.57 11.07
N VAL A 44 -4.76 12.78 11.90
CA VAL A 44 -3.34 12.58 11.53
C VAL A 44 -3.08 11.17 10.97
N ASN A 45 -3.71 10.14 11.54
CA ASN A 45 -3.56 8.75 11.09
C ASN A 45 -4.08 8.52 9.67
N ILE A 46 -5.20 9.15 9.31
CA ILE A 46 -5.85 8.99 8.00
C ILE A 46 -5.09 9.78 6.93
N VAL A 47 -4.68 11.01 7.25
CA VAL A 47 -3.87 11.82 6.34
C VAL A 47 -2.52 11.14 6.08
N TYR A 48 -1.91 10.54 7.11
CA TYR A 48 -0.68 9.77 6.95
C TYR A 48 -0.86 8.57 6.00
N GLN A 49 -1.96 7.81 6.16
CA GLN A 49 -2.31 6.70 5.25
C GLN A 49 -2.49 7.18 3.80
N GLU A 50 -3.19 8.29 3.60
CA GLU A 50 -3.43 8.86 2.26
C GLU A 50 -2.13 9.30 1.58
N VAL A 51 -1.25 9.99 2.31
CA VAL A 51 0.04 10.46 1.80
C VAL A 51 0.92 9.29 1.38
N ILE A 52 1.04 8.26 2.21
CA ILE A 52 1.84 7.07 1.85
C ILE A 52 1.22 6.36 0.66
N ALA A 53 -0.09 6.12 0.67
CA ALA A 53 -0.77 5.42 -0.42
C ALA A 53 -0.62 6.16 -1.76
N THR A 54 -0.76 7.49 -1.78
CA THR A 54 -0.60 8.31 -3.01
C THR A 54 0.85 8.40 -3.49
N ILE A 55 1.82 8.55 -2.58
CA ILE A 55 3.25 8.54 -2.95
C ILE A 55 3.62 7.17 -3.51
N THR A 56 3.23 6.08 -2.84
CA THR A 56 3.43 4.71 -3.33
C THR A 56 2.77 4.51 -4.69
N LEU A 57 1.51 4.92 -4.88
CA LEU A 57 0.80 4.80 -6.15
C LEU A 57 1.50 5.55 -7.28
N GLY A 58 1.96 6.79 -7.04
CA GLY A 58 2.69 7.59 -8.02
C GLY A 58 4.03 6.96 -8.41
N PHE A 59 4.81 6.54 -7.41
CA PHE A 59 6.10 5.87 -7.65
C PHE A 59 5.94 4.50 -8.30
N TRP A 60 4.90 3.73 -7.96
CA TRP A 60 4.63 2.41 -8.52
C TRP A 60 3.96 2.44 -9.88
N LEU A 61 3.21 3.49 -10.23
CA LEU A 61 2.71 3.71 -11.59
C LEU A 61 3.86 3.91 -12.57
N VAL A 62 4.82 4.75 -12.19
CA VAL A 62 6.07 4.94 -12.95
C VAL A 62 6.95 3.69 -12.84
N GLY A 63 6.97 3.08 -11.64
CA GLY A 63 7.60 1.81 -11.24
C GLY A 63 7.23 0.60 -12.09
N ALA A 64 5.96 0.46 -12.48
CA ALA A 64 5.45 -0.69 -13.22
C ALA A 64 5.97 -0.73 -14.67
N VAL A 65 6.40 0.41 -15.22
CA VAL A 65 7.03 0.50 -16.55
C VAL A 65 8.52 0.13 -16.49
N LEU A 66 9.16 0.31 -15.33
CA LEU A 66 10.59 0.11 -15.13
C LEU A 66 11.08 -1.36 -15.28
N PRO A 67 10.34 -2.43 -14.96
CA PRO A 67 10.75 -3.81 -15.25
C PRO A 67 10.77 -4.18 -16.73
N LEU A 68 10.13 -3.39 -17.63
CA LEU A 68 10.25 -3.55 -19.08
C LEU A 68 11.58 -2.99 -19.62
N ILE A 69 12.17 -2.02 -18.93
CA ILE A 69 13.47 -1.42 -19.28
C ILE A 69 14.54 -2.23 -18.55
N GLY A 70 15.12 -3.22 -19.24
CA GLY A 70 16.09 -4.20 -18.73
C GLY A 70 17.45 -3.66 -18.20
N ARG A 71 17.48 -2.44 -17.66
CA ARG A 71 18.65 -1.75 -17.11
C ARG A 71 18.52 -1.49 -15.59
N TYR A 72 17.75 -2.31 -14.88
CA TYR A 72 17.52 -2.12 -13.45
C TYR A 72 18.60 -2.77 -12.58
N ARG A 73 19.57 -1.95 -12.17
CA ARG A 73 20.81 -2.35 -11.50
C ARG A 73 20.71 -2.32 -9.97
N GLY A 74 19.57 -2.74 -9.40
CA GLY A 74 19.38 -2.87 -7.94
C GLY A 74 19.12 -1.56 -7.17
N TYR A 75 18.97 -0.41 -7.83
CA TYR A 75 18.78 0.89 -7.16
C TYR A 75 17.42 1.04 -6.45
N LEU A 76 16.43 0.20 -6.78
CA LEU A 76 15.12 0.16 -6.10
C LEU A 76 15.12 -0.63 -4.79
N ALA A 77 16.17 -1.42 -4.49
CA ALA A 77 16.23 -2.23 -3.28
C ALA A 77 16.11 -1.39 -1.98
N PRO A 78 16.87 -0.28 -1.78
CA PRO A 78 16.70 0.57 -0.60
C PRO A 78 15.35 1.28 -0.59
N MET A 79 14.81 1.65 -1.75
CA MET A 79 13.53 2.34 -1.85
C MET A 79 12.36 1.42 -1.44
N ASN A 80 12.40 0.15 -1.82
CA ASN A 80 11.44 -0.86 -1.37
C ASN A 80 11.48 -1.03 0.16
N LEU A 81 12.67 -1.07 0.77
CA LEU A 81 12.81 -1.15 2.23
C LEU A 81 12.16 0.03 2.95
N VAL A 82 12.38 1.26 2.45
CA VAL A 82 11.76 2.46 3.02
C VAL A 82 10.24 2.40 2.89
N PHE A 83 9.72 1.99 1.73
CA PHE A 83 8.28 1.84 1.55
C PHE A 83 7.70 0.77 2.48
N SER A 84 8.30 -0.42 2.60
CA SER A 84 7.85 -1.44 3.55
C SER A 84 7.78 -0.90 4.98
N TYR A 85 8.75 -0.08 5.41
CA TYR A 85 8.71 0.52 6.75
C TYR A 85 7.56 1.54 6.90
N LEU A 86 7.30 2.36 5.88
CA LEU A 86 6.18 3.30 5.85
C LEU A 86 4.81 2.59 5.82
N TRP A 87 4.71 1.47 5.11
CA TRP A 87 3.51 0.63 5.11
C TRP A 87 3.30 -0.08 6.45
N LEU A 88 4.39 -0.49 7.12
CA LEU A 88 4.33 -1.06 8.47
C LEU A 88 3.80 -0.05 9.49
N THR A 89 4.25 1.20 9.46
CA THR A 89 3.73 2.25 10.36
C THR A 89 2.27 2.56 10.06
N SER A 90 1.89 2.62 8.77
CA SER A 90 0.49 2.75 8.33
C SER A 90 -0.41 1.63 8.90
N PHE A 91 0.06 0.38 8.84
CA PHE A 91 -0.62 -0.79 9.41
C PHE A 91 -0.73 -0.72 10.94
N ILE A 92 0.34 -0.29 11.63
CA ILE A 92 0.34 -0.14 13.08
C ILE A 92 -0.68 0.92 13.54
N PHE A 93 -0.83 2.03 12.81
CA PHE A 93 -1.84 3.04 13.14
C PHE A 93 -3.27 2.56 12.83
N SER A 94 -3.47 1.88 11.70
CA SER A 94 -4.75 1.27 11.32
C SER A 94 -5.24 0.26 12.36
N SER A 95 -4.35 -0.64 12.79
CA SER A 95 -4.68 -1.65 13.80
C SER A 95 -4.94 -1.03 15.18
N GLN A 96 -4.24 0.03 15.59
CA GLN A 96 -4.51 0.69 16.88
C GLN A 96 -5.88 1.40 16.92
N ASP A 97 -6.28 2.04 15.82
CA ASP A 97 -7.55 2.77 15.75
C ASP A 97 -8.75 1.82 15.57
N TRP A 98 -8.58 0.67 14.89
CA TRP A 98 -9.71 -0.19 14.47
C TRP A 98 -9.67 -1.64 14.99
N SER A 99 -8.69 -2.01 15.83
CA SER A 99 -8.64 -3.35 16.45
C SER A 99 -9.78 -3.58 17.45
N SER A 100 -10.07 -4.88 17.62
CA SER A 100 -11.16 -5.53 18.37
C SER A 100 -11.95 -4.63 19.32
N GLY A 101 -13.22 -4.39 18.99
CA GLY A 101 -14.18 -3.66 19.84
C GLY A 101 -14.26 -2.14 19.62
N LYS A 102 -13.24 -1.50 19.03
CA LYS A 102 -13.25 -0.04 18.77
C LYS A 102 -13.87 0.37 17.45
N CYS A 103 -14.30 -0.60 16.64
CA CYS A 103 -14.70 -0.35 15.27
C CYS A 103 -15.98 0.51 15.11
N GLY A 104 -16.87 0.48 16.11
CA GLY A 104 -18.05 1.34 16.18
C GLY A 104 -17.75 2.80 16.48
N PHE A 105 -16.71 3.07 17.29
CA PHE A 105 -16.36 4.41 17.78
C PHE A 105 -15.08 4.98 17.14
N GLY A 106 -14.35 4.17 16.37
CA GLY A 106 -13.11 4.57 15.71
C GLY A 106 -13.39 5.58 14.59
N LYS A 107 -12.76 6.74 14.65
CA LYS A 107 -12.85 7.79 13.62
C LYS A 107 -12.28 7.27 12.27
N PRO A 108 -12.68 7.81 11.10
CA PRO A 108 -13.37 9.08 10.82
C PRO A 108 -14.91 9.07 10.83
N GLY A 109 -15.53 7.89 10.94
CA GLY A 109 -16.99 7.76 10.96
C GLY A 109 -17.44 6.59 11.82
N GLU A 110 -18.55 6.75 12.53
CA GLU A 110 -19.18 5.66 13.28
C GLU A 110 -19.70 4.59 12.30
N GLY A 111 -19.35 3.33 12.56
CA GLY A 111 -19.68 2.22 11.65
C GLY A 111 -18.69 1.99 10.49
N HIS A 112 -19.09 1.17 9.51
CA HIS A 112 -18.29 0.73 8.36
C HIS A 112 -17.03 -0.12 8.67
N CYS A 113 -17.17 -1.08 9.59
CA CYS A 113 -16.09 -1.99 9.98
C CYS A 113 -15.47 -2.80 8.86
N SER A 114 -16.26 -3.21 7.87
CA SER A 114 -15.74 -3.96 6.73
C SER A 114 -14.71 -3.16 5.92
N ARG A 115 -14.94 -1.85 5.75
CA ARG A 115 -14.02 -0.97 4.99
C ARG A 115 -12.75 -0.66 5.77
N LYS A 116 -12.88 -0.41 7.07
CA LYS A 116 -11.74 -0.21 7.99
C LYS A 116 -10.84 -1.45 8.03
N LYS A 117 -11.44 -2.64 8.15
CA LYS A 117 -10.72 -3.93 8.08
C LYS A 117 -10.11 -4.20 6.69
N ALA A 118 -10.76 -3.75 5.62
CA ALA A 118 -10.18 -3.86 4.28
C ALA A 118 -8.91 -3.01 4.16
N ILE A 119 -8.93 -1.74 4.60
CA ILE A 119 -7.74 -0.89 4.63
C ILE A 119 -6.61 -1.56 5.42
N ASP A 120 -6.91 -2.14 6.58
CA ASP A 120 -5.94 -2.85 7.41
C ASP A 120 -5.32 -4.06 6.69
N ALA A 121 -6.14 -4.87 6.02
CA ALA A 121 -5.69 -6.03 5.26
C ALA A 121 -4.84 -5.63 4.04
N PHE A 122 -5.22 -4.58 3.31
CA PHE A 122 -4.47 -4.11 2.15
C PHE A 122 -3.16 -3.41 2.54
N ASN A 123 -3.13 -2.70 3.68
CA ASN A 123 -1.88 -2.19 4.25
C ASN A 123 -0.87 -3.32 4.51
N PHE A 124 -1.33 -4.50 4.97
CA PHE A 124 -0.46 -5.66 5.16
C PHE A 124 0.04 -6.25 3.82
N ILE A 125 -0.79 -6.25 2.78
CA ILE A 125 -0.41 -6.77 1.44
C ILE A 125 0.58 -5.84 0.73
N ALA A 126 0.56 -4.54 1.04
CA ALA A 126 1.46 -3.56 0.46
C ALA A 126 2.87 -3.53 1.10
N LEU A 127 3.07 -4.30 2.18
CA LEU A 127 4.36 -4.45 2.88
C LEU A 127 5.43 -5.14 2.01
#